data_AF-A0AAE1LL75-F1
#
_entry.id   AF-A0AAE1LL75-F1
#
_cell.length_a   1.000
_cell.length_b   1.000
_cell.length_c   1.000
_cell.angle_alpha   90.00
_cell.angle_beta   90.00
_cell.angle_gamma   90.00
#
_symmetry.space_group_name_H-M   'P 1'
#
loop_
_entity.id
_entity.type
_entity.pdbx_description
1 polymer ?
#
loop_
_entity_poly.entity_id
_entity_poly.type
_entity_poly.pdbx_seq_one_letter_code
_entity_poly.pdbx_strand_id
1 'polypeptide(L)'
;MSRTSRSKHCDRCERGHDKSDHDCRENWSGSSKAMEPDMAVEVVAKNKLLTSQNCNIGEMTMPAMFMLSRERESAYPVEKWSDISHIKRNLSNTLYALKLTDQTMIYIKKNFACLLEQNRNNVEATEDAPENLVPHIFGDHTSCSNIGSGVWCRYSEDPVNYKHSGLPHGKPLSNPTPKATLSKTMERYAKAAKKIAPGGSSQANESFNNIVCTKAPKYKYYGGSESFDFRLASAVLQKNEGTKYVSGTMHKLSLSPGSESAKVREMKDHKRSSRATLQKSKEIKKRRSELKKQKSSTVSAAERRKGITYSTGCDVEGITSLLQNPTVLTMAPYGRSRSCRADSYKISMKNTTKNVQILDAGLMANSSSFA
;
A
#
# COMPACT_ATOMS: atom_id res chain seq x y z
N MET A 1 18.55 -27.03 3.84
CA MET A 1 18.84 -25.58 3.77
C MET A 1 17.53 -24.82 3.78
N SER A 2 17.41 -23.76 4.58
CA SER A 2 16.30 -22.80 4.47
C SER A 2 16.32 -22.19 3.07
N ARG A 3 15.17 -22.18 2.39
CA ARG A 3 15.01 -21.60 1.05
C ARG A 3 14.33 -20.25 1.19
N THR A 4 14.76 -19.29 0.38
CA THR A 4 14.25 -17.91 0.37
C THR A 4 12.77 -17.82 -0.06
N SER A 5 12.22 -18.88 -0.66
CA SER A 5 10.84 -18.94 -1.13
C SER A 5 10.17 -20.27 -0.80
N ARG A 6 8.83 -20.25 -0.73
CA ARG A 6 7.99 -21.45 -0.59
C ARG A 6 7.40 -21.82 -1.95
N SER A 7 7.58 -23.08 -2.37
CA SER A 7 7.03 -23.61 -3.61
C SER A 7 6.47 -25.02 -3.42
N LYS A 8 5.33 -25.26 -4.06
CA LYS A 8 4.68 -26.58 -4.18
C LYS A 8 5.16 -27.37 -5.39
N HIS A 9 5.96 -26.75 -6.25
CA HIS A 9 6.28 -27.26 -7.57
C HIS A 9 7.78 -27.19 -7.81
N CYS A 10 8.27 -28.15 -8.60
CA CYS A 10 9.61 -28.12 -9.13
C CYS A 10 9.60 -28.57 -10.59
N ASP A 11 10.14 -27.75 -11.49
CA ASP A 11 10.12 -27.98 -12.94
C ASP A 11 10.84 -29.28 -13.33
N ARG A 12 11.87 -29.68 -12.55
CA ARG A 12 12.62 -30.93 -12.75
C ARG A 12 11.80 -32.14 -12.31
N CYS A 13 11.11 -32.06 -11.17
CA CYS A 13 10.20 -33.12 -10.71
C CYS A 13 9.02 -33.30 -11.68
N GLU A 14 8.44 -32.20 -12.18
CA GLU A 14 7.33 -32.25 -13.15
C GLU A 14 7.75 -32.87 -14.49
N ARG A 15 9.05 -32.89 -14.80
CA ARG A 15 9.62 -33.59 -15.96
C ARG A 15 9.99 -35.06 -15.68
N GLY A 16 9.69 -35.57 -14.48
CA GLY A 16 9.93 -36.96 -14.11
C GLY A 16 11.31 -37.26 -13.52
N HIS A 17 12.12 -36.23 -13.19
CA HIS A 17 13.38 -36.46 -12.47
C HIS A 17 13.11 -36.76 -10.99
N ASP A 18 13.89 -37.68 -10.40
CA ASP A 18 13.84 -37.93 -8.97
C ASP A 18 14.33 -36.71 -8.18
N LYS A 19 13.80 -36.54 -6.96
CA LYS A 19 14.18 -35.46 -6.03
C LYS A 19 15.64 -35.55 -5.61
N SER A 20 16.26 -36.73 -5.61
CA SER A 20 17.69 -36.90 -5.31
C SER A 20 18.60 -36.33 -6.41
N ASP A 21 18.12 -36.27 -7.65
CA ASP A 21 18.97 -36.02 -8.83
C ASP A 21 19.16 -34.53 -9.12
N HIS A 22 18.56 -33.67 -8.30
CA HIS A 22 18.61 -32.24 -8.49
C HIS A 22 18.33 -31.47 -7.21
N ASP A 23 18.65 -30.19 -7.25
CA ASP A 23 18.30 -29.26 -6.18
C ASP A 23 16.79 -28.95 -6.21
N CYS A 24 15.99 -29.86 -5.65
CA CYS A 24 14.52 -29.82 -5.69
C CYS A 24 13.98 -28.51 -5.10
N ARG A 25 13.03 -27.89 -5.83
CA ARG A 25 12.39 -26.62 -5.45
C ARG A 25 11.08 -26.82 -4.68
N GLU A 26 10.55 -28.04 -4.64
CA GLU A 26 9.36 -28.35 -3.87
C GLU A 26 9.69 -28.41 -2.37
N ASN A 27 9.21 -27.45 -1.60
CA ASN A 27 9.51 -27.31 -0.17
C ASN A 27 8.29 -26.88 0.68
N TRP A 28 7.09 -26.93 0.10
CA TRP A 28 5.86 -26.51 0.75
C TRP A 28 4.69 -27.41 0.36
N SER A 29 4.02 -27.99 1.35
CA SER A 29 2.84 -28.84 1.16
C SER A 29 1.53 -28.17 1.61
N GLY A 30 1.61 -27.15 2.48
CA GLY A 30 0.44 -26.46 3.05
C GLY A 30 -0.34 -25.58 2.06
N SER A 31 -1.35 -24.84 2.51
CA SER A 31 -2.10 -23.93 1.62
C SER A 31 -1.25 -22.74 1.17
N SER A 32 -1.56 -22.13 0.02
CA SER A 32 -0.88 -20.91 -0.43
C SER A 32 -1.05 -19.74 0.53
N LYS A 33 -2.18 -19.69 1.27
CA LYS A 33 -2.44 -18.67 2.30
C LYS A 33 -1.55 -18.82 3.53
N ALA A 34 -1.01 -20.02 3.78
CA ALA A 34 -0.17 -20.32 4.92
C ALA A 34 1.33 -20.14 4.63
N MET A 35 1.73 -19.93 3.37
CA MET A 35 3.14 -19.67 3.01
C MET A 35 3.69 -18.40 3.67
N GLU A 36 2.92 -17.31 3.65
CA GLU A 36 3.35 -16.02 4.22
C GLU A 36 3.56 -16.11 5.74
N PRO A 37 2.59 -16.59 6.55
CA PRO A 37 2.78 -16.74 7.99
C PRO A 37 3.94 -17.67 8.35
N ASP A 38 4.10 -18.79 7.63
CA ASP A 38 5.20 -19.72 7.85
C ASP A 38 6.57 -19.07 7.60
N MET A 39 6.73 -18.32 6.51
CA MET A 39 7.96 -17.58 6.24
C MET A 39 8.25 -16.52 7.30
N ALA A 40 7.25 -15.84 7.85
CA ALA A 40 7.49 -14.87 8.91
C ALA A 40 7.94 -15.53 10.22
N VAL A 41 7.37 -16.68 10.56
CA VAL A 41 7.83 -17.47 11.71
C VAL A 41 9.28 -17.88 11.52
N GLU A 42 9.66 -18.33 10.31
CA GLU A 42 11.04 -18.65 10.01
C GLU A 42 11.98 -17.45 10.22
N VAL A 43 11.60 -16.26 9.75
CA VAL A 43 12.43 -15.05 9.88
C VAL A 43 12.51 -14.53 11.31
N VAL A 44 11.42 -14.62 12.08
CA VAL A 44 11.35 -14.02 13.43
C VAL A 44 11.84 -14.98 14.51
N ALA A 45 11.50 -16.27 14.42
CA ALA A 45 11.77 -17.23 15.49
C ALA A 45 12.90 -18.21 15.15
N LYS A 46 13.13 -18.53 13.86
CA LYS A 46 14.05 -19.61 13.44
C LYS A 46 15.30 -19.08 12.71
N ASN A 47 15.51 -17.77 12.72
CA ASN A 47 16.58 -17.14 11.95
C ASN A 47 17.92 -17.24 12.68
N LYS A 48 18.78 -18.12 12.18
CA LYS A 48 20.12 -18.37 12.73
C LYS A 48 21.02 -17.13 12.75
N LEU A 49 20.86 -16.20 11.81
CA LEU A 49 21.66 -14.97 11.78
C LEU A 49 21.30 -14.07 12.96
N LEU A 50 20.01 -13.89 13.23
CA LEU A 50 19.53 -13.13 14.37
C LEU A 50 19.99 -13.76 15.69
N THR A 51 19.87 -15.09 15.81
CA THR A 51 20.38 -15.82 16.98
C THR A 51 21.89 -15.65 17.16
N SER A 52 22.68 -15.73 16.09
CA SER A 52 24.14 -15.58 16.16
C SER A 52 24.58 -14.18 16.58
N GLN A 53 23.78 -13.16 16.29
CA GLN A 53 24.03 -11.77 16.65
C GLN A 53 23.35 -11.38 17.97
N ASN A 54 22.74 -12.34 18.68
CA ASN A 54 21.94 -12.10 19.88
C ASN A 54 20.89 -10.98 19.69
N CYS A 55 20.27 -10.94 18.51
CA CYS A 55 19.31 -9.91 18.12
C CYS A 55 17.91 -10.51 17.97
N ASN A 56 16.89 -9.79 18.44
CA ASN A 56 15.49 -10.19 18.30
C ASN A 56 14.71 -9.09 17.57
N ILE A 57 13.72 -9.48 16.76
CA ILE A 57 12.81 -8.51 16.13
C ILE A 57 11.76 -8.09 17.16
N GLY A 58 11.87 -6.89 17.71
CA GLY A 58 10.90 -6.38 18.71
C GLY A 58 9.61 -5.83 18.10
N GLU A 59 9.62 -5.38 16.84
CA GLU A 59 8.53 -4.59 16.26
C GLU A 59 8.30 -4.92 14.79
N MET A 60 7.04 -4.97 14.36
CA MET A 60 6.69 -5.27 12.97
C MET A 60 5.44 -4.52 12.48
N THR A 61 5.46 -4.07 11.23
CA THR A 61 4.28 -3.54 10.52
C THR A 61 3.79 -4.57 9.48
N MET A 62 2.96 -5.52 9.92
CA MET A 62 2.50 -6.66 9.08
C MET A 62 1.02 -7.00 9.33
N PRO A 63 0.35 -7.78 8.45
CA PRO A 63 -1.02 -8.24 8.67
C PRO A 63 -1.17 -9.08 9.94
N ALA A 64 -2.38 -9.07 10.53
CA ALA A 64 -2.63 -9.70 11.84
C ALA A 64 -2.41 -11.23 11.87
N MET A 65 -2.62 -11.93 10.75
CA MET A 65 -2.49 -13.39 10.64
C MET A 65 -1.07 -13.90 10.94
N PHE A 66 -0.07 -13.07 10.68
CA PHE A 66 1.34 -13.34 10.98
C PHE A 66 1.64 -13.32 12.47
N MET A 67 1.06 -12.35 13.18
CA MET A 67 1.25 -12.20 14.63
C MET A 67 0.76 -13.45 15.37
N LEU A 68 -0.40 -13.97 14.99
CA LEU A 68 -1.01 -15.15 15.59
C LEU A 68 -0.21 -16.44 15.36
N SER A 69 0.39 -16.59 14.17
CA SER A 69 1.21 -17.77 13.85
C SER A 69 2.53 -17.73 14.62
N ARG A 70 3.06 -16.53 14.86
CA ARG A 70 4.28 -16.31 15.64
C ARG A 70 4.08 -16.44 17.14
N GLU A 71 2.99 -15.95 17.72
CA GLU A 71 2.71 -16.06 19.16
C GLU A 71 2.77 -17.51 19.67
N ARG A 72 2.61 -18.49 18.76
CA ARG A 72 2.74 -19.92 19.05
C ARG A 72 4.18 -20.44 19.05
N GLU A 73 5.12 -19.73 18.44
CA GLU A 73 6.47 -20.24 18.14
C GLU A 73 7.63 -19.34 18.59
N SER A 74 7.40 -18.05 18.86
CA SER A 74 8.45 -17.13 19.31
C SER A 74 8.46 -17.00 20.83
N ALA A 75 9.65 -17.11 21.43
CA ALA A 75 9.87 -16.96 22.86
C ALA A 75 9.77 -15.49 23.35
N TYR A 76 9.77 -14.52 22.43
CA TYR A 76 9.81 -13.09 22.76
C TYR A 76 8.56 -12.36 22.26
N PRO A 77 8.04 -11.39 23.04
CA PRO A 77 6.96 -10.54 22.58
C PRO A 77 7.46 -9.63 21.47
N VAL A 78 6.66 -9.50 20.41
CA VAL A 78 6.93 -8.57 19.31
C VAL A 78 5.68 -7.75 19.09
N GLU A 79 5.83 -6.43 19.11
CA GLU A 79 4.72 -5.50 19.01
C GLU A 79 4.31 -5.28 17.54
N LYS A 80 2.99 -5.19 17.31
CA LYS A 80 2.45 -4.84 16.00
C LYS A 80 2.19 -3.35 15.91
N TRP A 81 2.81 -2.72 14.94
CA TRP A 81 2.49 -1.36 14.55
C TRP A 81 1.44 -1.34 13.44
N SER A 82 0.60 -0.33 13.48
CA SER A 82 -0.44 -0.10 12.48
C SER A 82 0.09 0.78 11.36
N ASP A 83 -0.21 0.40 10.12
CA ASP A 83 0.14 1.21 8.95
C ASP A 83 -0.81 2.41 8.83
N ILE A 84 -0.26 3.63 8.92
CA ILE A 84 -1.02 4.88 8.81
C ILE A 84 -1.85 4.93 7.52
N SER A 85 -1.31 4.45 6.40
CA SER A 85 -2.00 4.43 5.11
C SER A 85 -3.21 3.49 5.13
N HIS A 86 -3.11 2.36 5.81
CA HIS A 86 -4.24 1.45 6.00
C HIS A 86 -5.32 2.05 6.91
N ILE A 87 -4.92 2.73 7.99
CA ILE A 87 -5.86 3.45 8.86
C ILE A 87 -6.61 4.53 8.06
N LYS A 88 -5.89 5.34 7.28
CA LYS A 88 -6.48 6.37 6.39
C LYS A 88 -7.46 5.76 5.37
N ARG A 89 -7.15 4.57 4.83
CA ARG A 89 -8.04 3.84 3.91
C ARG A 89 -9.29 3.33 4.63
N ASN A 90 -9.15 2.78 5.83
CA ASN A 90 -10.29 2.31 6.62
C ASN A 90 -11.24 3.47 6.97
N LEU A 91 -10.69 4.60 7.43
CA LEU A 91 -11.48 5.82 7.62
C LEU A 91 -12.18 6.25 6.32
N SER A 92 -11.48 6.19 5.19
CA SER A 92 -12.09 6.52 3.89
C SER A 92 -13.31 5.66 3.57
N ASN A 93 -13.27 4.37 3.86
CA ASN A 93 -14.40 3.48 3.63
C ASN A 93 -15.59 3.84 4.53
N THR A 94 -15.36 4.14 5.81
CA THR A 94 -16.40 4.64 6.71
C THR A 94 -17.04 5.92 6.19
N LEU A 95 -16.23 6.85 5.69
CA LEU A 95 -16.73 8.12 5.15
C LEU A 95 -17.58 7.94 3.89
N TYR A 96 -17.22 7.00 3.01
CA TYR A 96 -18.04 6.66 1.84
C TYR A 96 -19.37 6.02 2.24
N ALA A 97 -19.39 5.17 3.26
CA ALA A 97 -20.63 4.58 3.78
C ALA A 97 -21.60 5.63 4.33
N LEU A 98 -21.07 6.73 4.88
CA LEU A 98 -21.84 7.89 5.35
C LEU A 98 -22.36 8.80 4.23
N LYS A 99 -22.01 8.54 2.96
CA LYS A 99 -22.43 9.34 1.79
C LYS A 99 -22.15 10.85 1.94
N LEU A 100 -21.05 11.21 2.61
CA LEU A 100 -20.61 12.60 2.73
C LEU A 100 -20.11 13.14 1.38
N THR A 101 -20.11 14.46 1.22
CA THR A 101 -19.56 15.09 0.01
C THR A 101 -18.04 14.85 -0.09
N ASP A 102 -17.51 14.76 -1.31
CA ASP A 102 -16.07 14.59 -1.55
C ASP A 102 -15.22 15.64 -0.84
N GLN A 103 -15.70 16.89 -0.84
CA GLN A 103 -15.04 18.01 -0.17
C GLN A 103 -14.93 17.78 1.34
N THR A 104 -16.02 17.39 1.99
CA THR A 104 -16.05 17.04 3.42
C THR A 104 -15.15 15.84 3.70
N MET A 105 -15.21 14.79 2.88
CA MET A 105 -14.36 13.60 3.06
C MET A 105 -12.87 13.93 2.97
N ILE A 106 -12.47 14.79 2.02
CA ILE A 106 -11.09 15.26 1.87
C ILE A 106 -10.66 16.04 3.11
N TYR A 107 -11.51 16.93 3.62
CA TYR A 107 -11.23 17.71 4.82
C TYR A 107 -11.00 16.82 6.04
N ILE A 108 -11.91 15.87 6.31
CA ILE A 108 -11.79 14.95 7.45
C ILE A 108 -10.51 14.12 7.34
N LYS A 109 -10.24 13.54 6.17
CA LYS A 109 -9.02 12.75 5.93
C LYS A 109 -7.75 13.57 6.13
N LYS A 110 -7.74 14.84 5.70
CA LYS A 110 -6.58 15.73 5.85
C LYS A 110 -6.32 16.06 7.32
N ASN A 111 -7.37 16.42 8.07
CA ASN A 111 -7.23 16.72 9.50
C ASN A 111 -6.77 15.48 10.27
N PHE A 112 -7.43 14.35 10.08
CA PHE A 112 -7.02 13.08 10.69
C PHE A 112 -5.58 12.71 10.36
N ALA A 113 -5.16 12.87 9.10
CA ALA A 113 -3.79 12.61 8.68
C ALA A 113 -2.76 13.54 9.34
N CYS A 114 -3.11 14.81 9.53
CA CYS A 114 -2.26 15.81 10.16
C CYS A 114 -2.06 15.48 11.64
N LEU A 115 -3.16 15.17 12.34
CA LEU A 115 -3.17 14.79 13.74
C LEU A 115 -2.26 13.60 14.03
N LEU A 116 -2.40 12.51 13.26
CA LEU A 116 -1.57 11.32 13.44
C LEU A 116 -0.08 11.57 13.17
N GLU A 117 0.26 12.45 12.22
CA GLU A 117 1.66 12.75 11.92
C GLU A 117 2.27 13.70 12.96
N GLN A 118 1.49 14.63 13.50
CA GLN A 118 1.93 15.58 14.53
C GLN A 118 2.16 14.89 15.89
N ASN A 119 1.39 13.86 16.20
CA ASN A 119 1.50 13.11 17.46
C ASN A 119 2.34 11.84 17.34
N ARG A 120 3.18 11.76 16.31
CA ARG A 120 4.00 10.58 16.08
C ARG A 120 4.93 10.34 17.27
N ASN A 121 4.98 9.09 17.70
CA ASN A 121 5.69 8.60 18.89
C ASN A 121 5.16 9.13 20.23
N ASN A 122 4.01 9.80 20.27
CA ASN A 122 3.34 10.19 21.51
C ASN A 122 1.98 9.46 21.62
N VAL A 123 1.91 8.48 22.53
CA VAL A 123 0.73 7.62 22.69
C VAL A 123 -0.45 8.39 23.26
N GLU A 124 -0.23 9.14 24.35
CA GLU A 124 -1.26 9.94 25.03
C GLU A 124 -1.87 10.96 24.07
N ALA A 125 -1.03 11.74 23.37
CA ALA A 125 -1.53 12.70 22.39
C ALA A 125 -2.24 12.02 21.19
N THR A 126 -1.83 10.81 20.81
CA THR A 126 -2.52 10.03 19.75
C THR A 126 -3.87 9.50 20.21
N GLU A 127 -4.04 9.25 21.51
CA GLU A 127 -5.30 8.83 22.13
C GLU A 127 -6.31 9.98 22.20
N ASP A 128 -5.86 11.17 22.59
CA ASP A 128 -6.70 12.37 22.73
C ASP A 128 -7.09 13.00 21.39
N ALA A 129 -6.20 12.93 20.38
CA ALA A 129 -6.42 13.63 19.11
C ALA A 129 -7.69 13.22 18.34
N PRO A 130 -8.06 11.93 18.26
CA PRO A 130 -9.35 11.51 17.71
C PRO A 130 -10.56 12.11 18.44
N GLU A 131 -10.47 12.34 19.76
CA GLU A 131 -11.54 12.93 20.57
C GLU A 131 -11.74 14.41 20.25
N ASN A 132 -10.66 15.14 19.92
CA ASN A 132 -10.71 16.55 19.51
C ASN A 132 -11.14 16.75 18.05
N LEU A 133 -10.94 15.74 17.19
CA LEU A 133 -11.24 15.84 15.76
C LEU A 133 -12.74 16.01 15.47
N VAL A 134 -13.60 15.24 16.14
CA VAL A 134 -15.03 15.28 15.87
C VAL A 134 -15.66 16.61 16.33
N PRO A 135 -15.50 17.07 17.59
CA PRO A 135 -15.97 18.39 18.01
C PRO A 135 -15.55 19.50 17.05
N HIS A 136 -14.28 19.53 16.65
CA HIS A 136 -13.74 20.49 15.70
C HIS A 136 -14.50 20.53 14.37
N ILE A 137 -14.78 19.37 13.75
CA ILE A 137 -15.50 19.31 12.46
C ILE A 137 -16.95 19.82 12.60
N PHE A 138 -17.51 19.74 13.80
CA PHE A 138 -18.87 20.17 14.12
C PHE A 138 -18.93 21.58 14.74
N GLY A 139 -17.81 22.32 14.73
CA GLY A 139 -17.73 23.72 15.13
C GLY A 139 -17.56 23.93 16.64
N ASP A 140 -17.35 22.86 17.41
CA ASP A 140 -16.97 22.96 18.81
C ASP A 140 -15.45 22.99 18.93
N HIS A 141 -14.94 24.16 19.31
CA HIS A 141 -13.52 24.43 19.44
C HIS A 141 -13.02 24.48 20.89
N THR A 142 -13.85 24.09 21.86
CA THR A 142 -13.50 24.13 23.29
C THR A 142 -12.28 23.29 23.62
N SER A 143 -12.18 22.09 23.05
CA SER A 143 -11.07 21.16 23.23
C SER A 143 -10.01 21.25 22.13
N CYS A 144 -10.09 22.25 21.24
CA CYS A 144 -9.08 22.46 20.20
C CYS A 144 -7.81 23.07 20.82
N SER A 145 -6.96 22.23 21.39
CA SER A 145 -5.60 22.62 21.76
C SER A 145 -4.64 22.54 20.57
N ASN A 146 -3.47 23.16 20.68
CA ASN A 146 -2.38 22.88 19.77
C ASN A 146 -2.00 21.40 19.95
N ILE A 147 -2.22 20.61 18.90
CA ILE A 147 -1.89 19.19 18.90
C ILE A 147 -0.44 19.07 18.42
N GLY A 148 0.47 18.80 19.37
CA GLY A 148 1.92 18.83 19.16
C GLY A 148 2.51 20.25 19.17
N SER A 149 3.51 20.51 18.32
CA SER A 149 4.28 21.76 18.28
C SER A 149 3.73 22.86 17.35
N GLY A 150 2.49 22.73 16.85
CA GLY A 150 1.94 23.69 15.90
C GLY A 150 0.44 23.95 16.07
N VAL A 151 -0.01 25.09 15.54
CA VAL A 151 -1.42 25.51 15.55
C VAL A 151 -2.21 24.69 14.52
N TRP A 152 -2.88 23.63 14.99
CA TRP A 152 -3.76 22.80 14.16
C TRP A 152 -5.10 23.51 13.89
N CYS A 153 -5.66 24.17 14.91
CA CYS A 153 -6.90 24.91 14.82
C CYS A 153 -6.63 26.42 14.88
N ARG A 154 -6.90 27.14 13.78
CA ARG A 154 -6.75 28.61 13.72
C ARG A 154 -7.88 29.38 14.41
N TYR A 155 -8.84 28.69 15.02
CA TYR A 155 -9.91 29.34 15.77
C TYR A 155 -9.35 30.10 16.96
N SER A 156 -8.30 29.58 17.61
CA SER A 156 -7.62 30.26 18.72
C SER A 156 -6.92 31.56 18.30
N GLU A 157 -6.54 31.69 17.03
CA GLU A 157 -5.87 32.89 16.49
C GLU A 157 -6.88 33.99 16.13
N ASP A 158 -8.01 33.62 15.50
CA ASP A 158 -9.07 34.57 15.10
C ASP A 158 -10.46 33.90 15.19
N PRO A 159 -11.09 33.92 16.38
CA PRO A 159 -12.42 33.34 16.56
C PRO A 159 -13.50 34.03 15.72
N VAL A 160 -13.36 35.33 15.46
CA VAL A 160 -14.38 36.17 14.83
C VAL A 160 -14.50 35.88 13.34
N ASN A 161 -13.37 35.71 12.65
CA ASN A 161 -13.35 35.43 11.20
C ASN A 161 -13.08 33.97 10.86
N TYR A 162 -13.01 33.08 11.86
CA TYR A 162 -12.71 31.67 11.63
C TYR A 162 -13.72 31.01 10.68
N LYS A 163 -13.21 30.35 9.65
CA LYS A 163 -13.99 29.52 8.72
C LYS A 163 -13.24 28.23 8.43
N HIS A 164 -13.97 27.13 8.32
CA HIS A 164 -13.38 25.85 7.91
C HIS A 164 -12.97 25.88 6.43
N SER A 165 -11.70 26.18 6.15
CA SER A 165 -11.16 26.32 4.78
C SER A 165 -11.43 25.13 3.83
N GLY A 166 -11.75 23.94 4.34
CA GLY A 166 -12.04 22.76 3.53
C GLY A 166 -13.46 22.22 3.62
N LEU A 167 -14.37 22.80 4.41
CA LEU A 167 -15.77 22.40 4.44
C LEU A 167 -16.62 23.24 3.47
N PRO A 168 -17.75 22.70 2.95
CA PRO A 168 -18.66 23.46 2.10
C PRO A 168 -19.11 24.76 2.77
N HIS A 169 -18.98 25.88 2.06
CA HIS A 169 -19.30 27.24 2.54
C HIS A 169 -18.57 27.66 3.83
N GLY A 170 -17.50 26.96 4.22
CA GLY A 170 -16.79 27.21 5.47
C GLY A 170 -17.55 26.88 6.74
N LYS A 171 -18.71 26.21 6.63
CA LYS A 171 -19.60 25.92 7.76
C LYS A 171 -19.28 24.57 8.39
N PRO A 172 -19.46 24.43 9.72
CA PRO A 172 -19.35 23.15 10.40
C PRO A 172 -20.42 22.17 9.94
N LEU A 173 -20.20 20.88 10.16
CA LEU A 173 -21.24 19.88 9.96
C LEU A 173 -22.28 19.96 11.07
N SER A 174 -23.54 19.69 10.75
CA SER A 174 -24.65 19.74 11.73
C SER A 174 -25.42 18.43 11.85
N ASN A 175 -25.18 17.44 10.99
CA ASN A 175 -25.96 16.22 10.97
C ASN A 175 -25.56 15.27 12.14
N PRO A 176 -26.49 14.86 13.01
CA PRO A 176 -26.19 14.00 14.16
C PRO A 176 -25.72 12.58 13.78
N THR A 177 -26.16 12.04 12.64
CA THR A 177 -25.84 10.67 12.23
C THR A 177 -24.34 10.50 11.87
N PRO A 178 -23.74 11.36 11.03
CA PRO A 178 -22.29 11.39 10.83
C PRO A 178 -21.51 11.66 12.12
N LYS A 179 -22.02 12.51 13.03
CA LYS A 179 -21.36 12.81 14.32
C LYS A 179 -21.15 11.54 15.13
N ALA A 180 -22.23 10.80 15.40
CA ALA A 180 -22.18 9.57 16.18
C ALA A 180 -21.27 8.50 15.55
N THR A 181 -21.35 8.32 14.22
CA THR A 181 -20.53 7.32 13.52
C THR A 181 -19.05 7.69 13.51
N LEU A 182 -18.72 8.97 13.34
CA LEU A 182 -17.34 9.46 13.41
C LEU A 182 -16.78 9.33 14.82
N SER A 183 -17.53 9.72 15.86
CA SER A 183 -17.11 9.55 17.26
C SER A 183 -16.79 8.09 17.57
N LYS A 184 -17.69 7.15 17.21
CA LYS A 184 -17.44 5.71 17.40
C LYS A 184 -16.21 5.21 16.62
N THR A 185 -15.93 5.79 15.45
CA THR A 185 -14.75 5.45 14.66
C THR A 185 -13.47 5.99 15.30
N MET A 186 -13.51 7.22 15.82
CA MET A 186 -12.39 7.86 16.50
C MET A 186 -12.06 7.18 17.83
N GLU A 187 -13.07 6.79 18.61
CA GLU A 187 -12.89 6.02 19.85
C GLU A 187 -12.14 4.69 19.59
N ARG A 188 -12.44 4.00 18.49
CA ARG A 188 -11.70 2.78 18.11
C ARG A 188 -10.23 3.07 17.80
N TYR A 189 -9.92 4.25 17.25
CA TYR A 189 -8.54 4.64 16.98
C TYR A 189 -7.83 5.09 18.25
N ALA A 190 -8.50 5.82 19.15
CA ALA A 190 -7.99 6.20 20.46
C ALA A 190 -7.58 4.95 21.27
N LYS A 191 -8.47 3.95 21.39
CA LYS A 191 -8.16 2.65 22.02
C LYS A 191 -7.00 1.88 21.38
N ALA A 192 -6.65 2.21 20.14
CA ALA A 192 -5.54 1.61 19.41
C ALA A 192 -4.29 2.51 19.37
N ALA A 193 -4.25 3.62 20.13
CA ALA A 193 -3.20 4.64 20.07
C ALA A 193 -1.79 4.05 20.20
N LYS A 194 -1.56 3.12 21.14
CA LYS A 194 -0.25 2.45 21.30
C LYS A 194 0.26 1.82 19.99
N LYS A 195 -0.64 1.27 19.16
CA LYS A 195 -0.28 0.67 17.86
C LYS A 195 -0.18 1.69 16.74
N ILE A 196 -0.81 2.85 16.87
CA ILE A 196 -0.89 3.88 15.83
C ILE A 196 0.22 4.91 15.97
N ALA A 197 0.52 5.35 17.20
CA ALA A 197 1.47 6.42 17.51
C ALA A 197 2.87 6.24 16.88
N PRO A 198 3.47 5.03 16.82
CA PRO A 198 4.76 4.85 16.15
C PRO A 198 4.75 5.19 14.65
N GLY A 199 3.57 5.12 14.03
CA GLY A 199 3.39 5.47 12.63
C GLY A 199 4.02 4.47 11.68
N GLY A 200 3.67 3.20 11.82
CA GLY A 200 4.12 2.12 10.94
C GLY A 200 3.85 2.42 9.46
N SER A 201 4.70 1.88 8.59
CA SER A 201 4.60 2.08 7.15
C SER A 201 5.02 0.84 6.38
N SER A 202 4.15 0.33 5.51
CA SER A 202 4.47 -0.75 4.57
C SER A 202 5.11 -0.28 3.27
N GLN A 203 5.38 1.03 3.11
CA GLN A 203 5.91 1.59 1.85
C GLN A 203 7.25 0.99 1.44
N ALA A 204 8.12 0.66 2.39
CA ALA A 204 9.39 -0.02 2.10
C ALA A 204 9.17 -1.41 1.46
N ASN A 205 8.17 -2.14 1.96
CA ASN A 205 7.77 -3.47 1.48
C ASN A 205 7.10 -3.36 0.10
N GLU A 206 6.22 -2.37 -0.10
CA GLU A 206 5.61 -2.10 -1.42
C GLU A 206 6.68 -1.73 -2.45
N SER A 207 7.67 -0.91 -2.06
CA SER A 207 8.82 -0.58 -2.89
C SER A 207 9.64 -1.82 -3.26
N PHE A 208 9.89 -2.72 -2.31
CA PHE A 208 10.60 -3.96 -2.57
C PHE A 208 9.80 -4.89 -3.50
N ASN A 209 8.51 -5.07 -3.26
CA ASN A 209 7.62 -5.88 -4.09
C ASN A 209 7.56 -5.39 -5.54
N ASN A 210 7.60 -4.06 -5.73
CA ASN A 210 7.71 -3.50 -7.07
C ASN A 210 9.03 -3.88 -7.76
N ILE A 211 10.16 -3.88 -7.04
CA ILE A 211 11.45 -4.35 -7.58
C ILE A 211 11.35 -5.84 -7.93
N VAL A 212 10.83 -6.67 -7.04
CA VAL A 212 10.63 -8.11 -7.30
C VAL A 212 9.79 -8.32 -8.55
N CYS A 213 8.70 -7.58 -8.74
CA CYS A 213 7.86 -7.69 -9.93
C CYS A 213 8.58 -7.32 -11.24
N THR A 214 9.62 -6.48 -11.19
CA THR A 214 10.45 -6.21 -12.39
C THR A 214 11.38 -7.36 -12.76
N LYS A 215 11.75 -8.20 -11.77
CA LYS A 215 12.67 -9.33 -11.95
C LYS A 215 11.91 -10.63 -12.18
N ALA A 216 10.81 -10.85 -11.47
CA ALA A 216 9.93 -12.00 -11.59
C ALA A 216 8.48 -11.51 -11.82
N PRO A 217 8.12 -11.13 -13.06
CA PRO A 217 6.77 -10.69 -13.36
C PRO A 217 5.74 -11.80 -13.13
N LYS A 218 4.59 -11.46 -12.52
CA LYS A 218 3.55 -12.44 -12.15
C LYS A 218 2.97 -13.25 -13.30
N TYR A 219 3.02 -12.73 -14.53
CA TYR A 219 2.51 -13.43 -15.71
C TYR A 219 3.48 -14.50 -16.24
N LYS A 220 4.69 -14.59 -15.68
CA LYS A 220 5.64 -15.66 -15.94
C LYS A 220 5.88 -16.45 -14.67
N TYR A 221 5.74 -17.76 -14.76
CA TYR A 221 6.04 -18.64 -13.64
C TYR A 221 7.55 -18.93 -13.61
N TYR A 222 8.18 -18.66 -12.46
CA TYR A 222 9.59 -18.99 -12.21
C TYR A 222 9.77 -19.90 -10.98
N GLY A 223 8.72 -20.08 -10.18
CA GLY A 223 8.81 -20.65 -8.83
C GLY A 223 9.23 -22.12 -8.77
N GLY A 224 9.20 -22.84 -9.89
CA GLY A 224 9.62 -24.24 -9.98
C GLY A 224 11.11 -24.44 -10.31
N SER A 225 11.86 -23.37 -10.54
CA SER A 225 13.29 -23.43 -10.87
C SER A 225 14.14 -22.50 -10.00
N GLU A 226 15.46 -22.71 -10.04
CA GLU A 226 16.46 -21.85 -9.40
C GLU A 226 16.42 -20.40 -9.91
N SER A 227 15.85 -20.17 -11.10
CA SER A 227 15.72 -18.83 -11.67
C SER A 227 14.97 -17.88 -10.73
N PHE A 228 14.01 -18.37 -9.95
CA PHE A 228 13.28 -17.53 -9.01
C PHE A 228 14.17 -17.00 -7.88
N ASP A 229 15.04 -17.85 -7.33
CA ASP A 229 15.95 -17.48 -6.24
C ASP A 229 16.97 -16.44 -6.73
N PHE A 230 17.52 -16.59 -7.94
CA PHE A 230 18.41 -15.58 -8.54
C PHE A 230 17.70 -14.23 -8.77
N ARG A 231 16.44 -14.25 -9.21
CA ARG A 231 15.64 -13.03 -9.41
C ARG A 231 15.34 -12.34 -8.09
N LEU A 232 15.06 -13.11 -7.03
CA LEU A 232 14.82 -12.58 -5.70
C LEU A 232 16.11 -12.01 -5.09
N ALA A 233 17.22 -12.74 -5.17
CA ALA A 233 18.55 -12.25 -4.74
C ALA A 233 18.93 -10.96 -5.48
N SER A 234 18.69 -10.90 -6.80
CA SER A 234 18.88 -9.68 -7.59
C SER A 234 18.00 -8.52 -7.11
N ALA A 235 16.77 -8.78 -6.66
CA ALA A 235 15.89 -7.74 -6.15
C ALA A 235 16.36 -7.21 -4.78
N VAL A 236 16.83 -8.09 -3.89
CA VAL A 236 17.43 -7.73 -2.59
C VAL A 236 18.68 -6.89 -2.79
N LEU A 237 19.61 -7.34 -3.63
CA LEU A 237 20.82 -6.58 -3.96
C LEU A 237 20.48 -5.21 -4.57
N GLN A 238 19.51 -5.16 -5.50
CA GLN A 238 19.08 -3.88 -6.09
C GLN A 238 18.42 -2.92 -5.10
N LYS A 239 17.75 -3.45 -4.07
CA LYS A 239 17.12 -2.66 -3.01
C LYS A 239 18.18 -2.01 -2.12
N ASN A 240 19.19 -2.79 -1.73
CA ASN A 240 20.21 -2.37 -0.76
C ASN A 240 21.32 -1.55 -1.41
N GLU A 241 21.82 -1.98 -2.56
CA GLU A 241 23.00 -1.37 -3.19
C GLU A 241 22.66 -0.50 -4.42
N GLY A 242 21.40 -0.46 -4.87
CA GLY A 242 21.04 0.15 -6.15
C GLY A 242 21.37 -0.77 -7.33
N THR A 243 21.30 -0.31 -8.58
CA THR A 243 21.62 -1.15 -9.75
C THR A 243 23.11 -1.46 -9.94
N LYS A 244 24.00 -0.75 -9.24
CA LYS A 244 25.45 -1.01 -9.21
C LYS A 244 25.84 -2.36 -8.61
N TYR A 245 24.94 -3.06 -7.91
CA TYR A 245 25.19 -4.40 -7.36
C TYR A 245 25.71 -5.40 -8.41
N VAL A 246 25.36 -5.20 -9.69
CA VAL A 246 25.81 -6.04 -10.81
C VAL A 246 27.34 -6.00 -10.91
N SER A 247 27.94 -4.82 -10.81
CA SER A 247 29.40 -4.67 -10.85
C SER A 247 30.06 -5.35 -9.66
N GLY A 248 29.51 -5.16 -8.45
CA GLY A 248 30.01 -5.84 -7.25
C GLY A 248 29.91 -7.36 -7.33
N THR A 249 28.82 -7.87 -7.92
CA THR A 249 28.64 -9.31 -8.16
C THR A 249 29.66 -9.85 -9.16
N MET A 250 29.90 -9.12 -10.26
CA MET A 250 30.89 -9.51 -11.28
C MET A 250 32.31 -9.55 -10.69
N HIS A 251 32.71 -8.54 -9.90
CA HIS A 251 34.01 -8.56 -9.23
C HIS A 251 34.16 -9.74 -8.26
N LYS A 252 33.12 -10.10 -7.51
CA LYS A 252 33.12 -11.29 -6.65
C LYS A 252 33.24 -12.61 -7.42
N LEU A 253 32.79 -12.63 -8.68
CA LEU A 253 32.94 -13.75 -9.60
C LEU A 253 34.26 -13.70 -10.39
N SER A 254 35.16 -12.78 -10.05
CA SER A 254 36.41 -12.50 -10.79
C SER A 254 36.18 -12.19 -12.27
N LEU A 255 35.02 -11.58 -12.60
CA LEU A 255 34.67 -11.10 -13.93
C LEU A 255 34.82 -9.58 -14.02
N SER A 256 35.27 -9.09 -15.17
CA SER A 256 35.26 -7.65 -15.46
C SER A 256 33.83 -7.21 -15.81
N PRO A 257 33.26 -6.21 -15.11
CA PRO A 257 31.94 -5.69 -15.47
C PRO A 257 31.91 -4.97 -16.82
N GLY A 258 33.07 -4.52 -17.31
CA GLY A 258 33.18 -3.67 -18.50
C GLY A 258 32.77 -2.22 -18.21
N SER A 259 33.46 -1.28 -18.87
CA SER A 259 33.25 0.17 -18.69
C SER A 259 31.81 0.59 -19.03
N GLU A 260 31.26 0.08 -20.13
CA GLU A 260 29.93 0.45 -20.60
C GLU A 260 28.82 -0.06 -19.68
N SER A 261 28.94 -1.29 -19.17
CA SER A 261 27.98 -1.81 -18.18
C SER A 261 27.96 -0.95 -16.94
N ALA A 262 29.14 -0.58 -16.41
CA ALA A 262 29.27 0.25 -15.21
C ALA A 262 28.59 1.61 -15.40
N LYS A 263 28.89 2.31 -16.50
CA LYS A 263 28.26 3.60 -16.87
C LYS A 263 26.74 3.48 -16.95
N VAL A 264 26.22 2.43 -17.60
CA VAL A 264 24.77 2.22 -17.74
C VAL A 264 24.08 2.00 -16.39
N ARG A 265 24.73 1.29 -15.45
CA ARG A 265 24.18 1.12 -14.08
C ARG A 265 24.18 2.44 -13.31
N GLU A 266 25.28 3.18 -13.37
CA GLU A 266 25.39 4.48 -12.72
C GLU A 266 24.31 5.46 -13.22
N MET A 267 24.14 5.57 -14.53
CA MET A 267 23.08 6.40 -15.13
C MET A 267 21.67 5.98 -14.67
N LYS A 268 21.42 4.69 -14.49
CA LYS A 268 20.12 4.19 -14.00
C LYS A 268 19.87 4.59 -12.55
N ASP A 269 20.88 4.51 -11.70
CA ASP A 269 20.75 4.92 -10.30
C ASP A 269 20.65 6.43 -10.16
N HIS A 270 21.41 7.20 -10.93
CA HIS A 270 21.26 8.65 -11.03
C HIS A 270 19.83 9.03 -11.44
N LYS A 271 19.32 8.48 -12.55
CA LYS A 271 17.95 8.73 -13.02
C LYS A 271 16.89 8.35 -11.99
N ARG A 272 17.09 7.24 -11.26
CA ARG A 272 16.19 6.82 -10.16
C ARG A 272 16.20 7.87 -9.04
N SER A 273 17.38 8.31 -8.61
CA SER A 273 17.55 9.31 -7.55
C SER A 273 16.92 10.65 -7.95
N SER A 274 17.25 11.18 -9.13
CA SER A 274 16.68 12.43 -9.64
C SER A 274 15.15 12.35 -9.74
N ARG A 275 14.61 11.23 -10.23
CA ARG A 275 13.14 11.02 -10.28
C ARG A 275 12.54 10.98 -8.87
N ALA A 276 13.18 10.34 -7.91
CA ALA A 276 12.68 10.27 -6.53
C ALA A 276 12.65 11.67 -5.89
N THR A 277 13.69 12.48 -6.08
CA THR A 277 13.75 13.88 -5.63
C THR A 277 12.66 14.72 -6.29
N LEU A 278 12.52 14.61 -7.61
CA LEU A 278 11.47 15.31 -8.36
C LEU A 278 10.07 14.94 -7.87
N GLN A 279 9.79 13.66 -7.62
CA GLN A 279 8.48 13.19 -7.12
C GLN A 279 8.17 13.68 -5.69
N LYS A 280 9.18 14.10 -4.92
CA LYS A 280 8.99 14.69 -3.60
C LYS A 280 8.61 16.17 -3.66
N SER A 281 8.86 16.86 -4.79
CA SER A 281 8.61 18.30 -4.90
C SER A 281 7.13 18.66 -4.75
N LYS A 282 6.86 19.86 -4.21
CA LYS A 282 5.49 20.32 -3.93
C LYS A 282 4.72 20.51 -5.24
N GLU A 283 5.40 21.01 -6.26
CA GLU A 283 4.88 21.31 -7.59
C GLU A 283 4.40 20.02 -8.27
N ILE A 284 5.21 18.96 -8.24
CA ILE A 284 4.85 17.66 -8.82
C ILE A 284 3.71 17.00 -8.05
N LYS A 285 3.73 17.06 -6.71
CA LYS A 285 2.62 16.56 -5.87
C LYS A 285 1.31 17.29 -6.17
N LYS A 286 1.36 18.63 -6.31
CA LYS A 286 0.21 19.47 -6.65
C LYS A 286 -0.32 19.13 -8.05
N ARG A 287 0.57 19.10 -9.05
CA ARG A 287 0.21 18.73 -10.44
C ARG A 287 -0.42 17.34 -10.52
N ARG A 288 0.12 16.36 -9.80
CA ARG A 288 -0.47 15.01 -9.72
C ARG A 288 -1.88 15.02 -9.14
N SER A 289 -2.13 15.82 -8.12
CA SER A 289 -3.46 15.99 -7.53
C SER A 289 -4.45 16.62 -8.52
N GLU A 290 -4.02 17.67 -9.22
CA GLU A 290 -4.81 18.35 -10.26
C GLU A 290 -5.17 17.39 -11.40
N LEU A 291 -4.20 16.66 -11.94
CA LEU A 291 -4.42 15.67 -13.00
C LEU A 291 -5.38 14.57 -12.55
N LYS A 292 -5.28 14.13 -11.28
CA LYS A 292 -6.22 13.16 -10.72
C LYS A 292 -7.64 13.73 -10.66
N LYS A 293 -7.81 14.99 -10.23
CA LYS A 293 -9.12 15.68 -10.20
C LYS A 293 -9.70 15.83 -11.61
N GLN A 294 -8.89 16.26 -12.57
CA GLN A 294 -9.29 16.39 -13.98
C GLN A 294 -9.74 15.03 -14.53
N LYS A 295 -8.92 13.98 -14.38
CA LYS A 295 -9.27 12.63 -14.83
C LYS A 295 -10.56 12.13 -14.20
N SER A 296 -10.73 12.30 -12.89
CA SER A 296 -11.94 11.90 -12.18
C SER A 296 -13.18 12.62 -12.73
N SER A 297 -13.10 13.94 -12.91
CA SER A 297 -14.17 14.75 -13.48
C SER A 297 -14.55 14.29 -14.89
N THR A 298 -13.55 14.07 -15.75
CA THR A 298 -13.75 13.58 -17.12
C THR A 298 -14.41 12.20 -17.13
N VAL A 299 -13.96 11.29 -16.27
CA VAL A 299 -14.56 9.94 -16.13
C VAL A 299 -16.00 10.04 -15.66
N SER A 300 -16.29 10.77 -14.59
CA SER A 300 -17.65 10.92 -14.08
C SER A 300 -18.59 11.66 -15.06
N ALA A 301 -18.08 12.60 -15.85
CA ALA A 301 -18.85 13.25 -16.92
C ALA A 301 -19.12 12.30 -18.10
N ALA A 302 -18.16 11.41 -18.41
CA ALA A 302 -18.35 10.39 -19.44
C ALA A 302 -19.31 9.29 -18.98
N GLU A 303 -19.22 8.83 -17.73
CA GLU A 303 -20.15 7.87 -17.12
C GLU A 303 -21.57 8.42 -17.10
N ARG A 304 -21.76 9.67 -16.64
CA ARG A 304 -23.08 10.34 -16.69
C ARG A 304 -23.66 10.43 -18.10
N ARG A 305 -22.82 10.73 -19.10
CA ARG A 305 -23.24 10.77 -20.51
C ARG A 305 -23.62 9.41 -21.08
N LYS A 306 -22.97 8.34 -20.62
CA LYS A 306 -23.25 6.96 -21.06
C LYS A 306 -24.49 6.37 -20.41
N GLY A 307 -25.00 6.98 -19.34
CA GLY A 307 -26.14 6.46 -18.58
C GLY A 307 -25.77 5.17 -17.82
N ILE A 308 -26.77 4.34 -17.57
CA ILE A 308 -26.58 3.06 -16.87
C ILE A 308 -25.80 2.12 -17.80
N THR A 309 -24.57 1.80 -17.42
CA THR A 309 -23.74 0.78 -18.09
C THR A 309 -23.71 -0.51 -17.25
N TYR A 310 -22.91 -1.49 -17.66
CA TYR A 310 -22.67 -2.73 -16.89
C TYR A 310 -22.49 -2.44 -15.40
N SER A 311 -23.37 -3.03 -14.59
CA SER A 311 -23.27 -3.04 -13.13
C SER A 311 -23.38 -4.47 -12.62
N THR A 312 -22.78 -4.76 -11.47
CA THR A 312 -22.75 -6.11 -10.90
C THR A 312 -24.18 -6.57 -10.60
N GLY A 313 -24.61 -7.70 -11.17
CA GLY A 313 -25.95 -8.25 -10.95
C GLY A 313 -27.03 -7.75 -11.92
N CYS A 314 -26.69 -6.89 -12.89
CA CYS A 314 -27.64 -6.40 -13.91
C CYS A 314 -28.39 -7.52 -14.64
N ASP A 315 -27.74 -8.65 -14.90
CA ASP A 315 -28.33 -9.78 -15.62
C ASP A 315 -29.34 -10.57 -14.78
N VAL A 316 -29.32 -10.41 -13.45
CA VAL A 316 -30.15 -11.17 -12.50
C VAL A 316 -31.40 -10.38 -12.10
N GLU A 317 -31.27 -9.07 -11.93
CA GLU A 317 -32.36 -8.20 -11.41
C GLU A 317 -33.28 -7.61 -12.50
N GLY A 318 -32.98 -7.91 -13.77
CA GLY A 318 -33.75 -7.44 -14.93
C GLY A 318 -33.59 -5.94 -15.20
N ILE A 319 -33.35 -5.56 -16.46
CA ILE A 319 -33.11 -4.17 -16.88
C ILE A 319 -34.29 -3.23 -16.52
N THR A 320 -35.49 -3.78 -16.39
CA THR A 320 -36.75 -3.05 -16.15
C THR A 320 -36.78 -2.33 -14.80
N SER A 321 -36.11 -2.85 -13.77
CA SER A 321 -36.03 -2.21 -12.44
C SER A 321 -35.10 -0.98 -12.41
N LEU A 322 -34.27 -0.81 -13.45
CA LEU A 322 -33.27 0.25 -13.56
C LEU A 322 -33.74 1.44 -14.42
N LEU A 323 -34.88 1.33 -15.10
CA LEU A 323 -35.45 2.39 -15.94
C LEU A 323 -36.47 3.21 -15.12
N GLN A 324 -36.11 4.44 -14.75
CA GLN A 324 -36.98 5.32 -13.96
C GLN A 324 -38.22 5.85 -14.71
N ASN A 325 -38.37 5.62 -16.02
CA ASN A 325 -39.57 5.92 -16.81
C ASN A 325 -39.59 5.07 -18.10
N PRO A 326 -40.52 4.12 -18.27
CA PRO A 326 -40.66 3.35 -19.50
C PRO A 326 -41.53 4.12 -20.50
N THR A 327 -41.09 5.30 -20.95
CA THR A 327 -41.76 5.95 -22.09
C THR A 327 -41.16 5.37 -23.37
N VAL A 328 -41.90 4.40 -23.92
CA VAL A 328 -41.85 3.85 -25.28
C VAL A 328 -40.79 4.50 -26.17
N LEU A 329 -39.61 3.87 -26.26
CA LEU A 329 -38.74 4.05 -27.42
C LEU A 329 -39.45 3.37 -28.60
N THR A 330 -40.29 4.12 -29.32
CA THR A 330 -40.68 3.74 -30.67
C THR A 330 -39.40 3.59 -31.47
N MET A 331 -39.03 2.35 -31.78
CA MET A 331 -37.87 2.05 -32.61
C MET A 331 -38.07 2.70 -33.97
N ALA A 332 -37.30 3.74 -34.26
CA ALA A 332 -37.17 4.23 -35.63
C ALA A 332 -36.54 3.11 -36.47
N PRO A 333 -37.04 2.86 -37.70
CA PRO A 333 -36.55 1.77 -38.53
C PRO A 333 -35.07 1.92 -38.86
N TYR A 334 -34.36 0.81 -38.76
CA TYR A 334 -32.92 0.66 -38.97
C TYR A 334 -32.54 1.09 -40.41
N GLY A 335 -32.03 2.31 -40.55
CA GLY A 335 -31.38 2.77 -41.79
C GLY A 335 -30.01 2.11 -41.96
N ARG A 336 -29.84 1.31 -43.02
CA ARG A 336 -28.54 0.73 -43.40
C ARG A 336 -27.59 1.80 -43.93
N SER A 337 -26.49 2.06 -43.21
CA SER A 337 -25.18 2.50 -43.73
C SER A 337 -24.18 2.58 -42.58
N ARG A 338 -22.87 2.36 -42.67
CA ARG A 338 -21.91 1.84 -43.66
C ARG A 338 -20.64 1.52 -42.82
N SER A 339 -19.95 0.42 -43.17
CA SER A 339 -18.57 0.03 -42.81
C SER A 339 -17.97 0.51 -41.47
N CYS A 340 -17.94 -0.39 -40.48
CA CYS A 340 -17.13 -0.22 -39.27
C CYS A 340 -15.66 -0.59 -39.57
N ARG A 341 -14.72 0.34 -39.37
CA ARG A 341 -13.30 -0.01 -39.17
C ARG A 341 -13.17 -0.73 -37.84
N ALA A 342 -12.43 -1.84 -37.85
CA ALA A 342 -12.14 -2.62 -36.65
C ALA A 342 -11.12 -1.88 -35.77
N ASP A 343 -11.59 -1.21 -34.72
CA ASP A 343 -10.74 -0.75 -33.64
C ASP A 343 -10.57 -1.86 -32.60
N SER A 344 -9.31 -2.14 -32.27
CA SER A 344 -8.87 -3.23 -31.40
C SER A 344 -9.21 -2.94 -29.94
N TYR A 345 -10.04 -3.80 -29.34
CA TYR A 345 -10.38 -3.74 -27.92
C TYR A 345 -9.18 -4.10 -27.04
N LYS A 346 -8.64 -3.13 -26.28
CA LYS A 346 -7.74 -3.41 -25.16
C LYS A 346 -8.54 -3.81 -23.93
N ILE A 347 -8.51 -5.10 -23.61
CA ILE A 347 -9.06 -5.66 -22.37
C ILE A 347 -8.18 -5.18 -21.19
N SER A 348 -8.75 -4.36 -20.31
CA SER A 348 -8.12 -3.95 -19.05
C SER A 348 -8.45 -4.97 -17.97
N MET A 349 -7.53 -5.89 -17.70
CA MET A 349 -7.65 -6.77 -16.54
C MET A 349 -7.39 -5.98 -15.24
N LYS A 350 -8.40 -5.95 -14.36
CA LYS A 350 -8.30 -5.39 -13.01
C LYS A 350 -7.33 -6.26 -12.19
N ASN A 351 -6.13 -5.73 -11.93
CA ASN A 351 -5.15 -6.33 -11.03
C ASN A 351 -5.68 -6.33 -9.58
N THR A 352 -6.15 -7.48 -9.10
CA THR A 352 -6.25 -7.73 -7.66
C THR A 352 -4.87 -8.10 -7.12
N THR A 353 -4.18 -7.11 -6.55
CA THR A 353 -2.92 -7.27 -5.85
C THR A 353 -3.13 -8.05 -4.55
N LYS A 354 -2.70 -9.31 -4.52
CA LYS A 354 -2.26 -9.98 -3.29
C LYS A 354 -0.74 -9.85 -3.19
N ASN A 355 -0.31 -9.28 -2.06
CA ASN A 355 1.08 -9.00 -1.70
C ASN A 355 1.75 -10.30 -1.25
N VAL A 356 3.03 -10.45 -1.54
CA VAL A 356 3.94 -11.39 -0.86
C VAL A 356 4.92 -10.48 -0.14
N GLN A 357 5.02 -10.57 1.17
CA GLN A 357 5.97 -9.79 1.97
C GLN A 357 7.27 -10.57 2.18
N ILE A 358 8.42 -9.92 1.97
CA ILE A 358 9.74 -10.42 2.39
C ILE A 358 10.39 -9.31 3.21
N LEU A 359 10.85 -9.69 4.40
CA LEU A 359 11.42 -8.79 5.40
C LEU A 359 12.84 -8.35 5.01
N ASP A 360 13.09 -7.06 5.21
CA ASP A 360 14.38 -6.38 5.05
C ASP A 360 15.23 -6.69 6.29
N ALA A 361 16.29 -7.49 6.13
CA ALA A 361 17.32 -7.66 7.15
C ALA A 361 18.54 -6.86 6.71
N GLY A 362 18.63 -5.61 7.17
CA GLY A 362 19.80 -4.77 6.97
C GLY A 362 20.98 -5.30 7.78
N LEU A 363 22.00 -5.82 7.09
CA LEU A 363 23.33 -5.97 7.65
C LEU A 363 24.03 -4.62 7.57
N MET A 364 24.26 -4.01 8.73
CA MET A 364 25.20 -2.92 8.93
C MET A 364 26.59 -3.42 8.53
N ALA A 365 27.13 -2.89 7.44
CA ALA A 365 28.55 -3.05 7.11
C ALA A 365 29.35 -2.11 8.01
N ASN A 366 29.92 -2.64 9.09
CA ASN A 366 31.06 -1.99 9.75
C ASN A 366 32.32 -2.39 9.00
N SER A 367 32.83 -1.44 8.22
CA SER A 367 34.20 -1.41 7.75
C SER A 367 35.12 -1.03 8.91
N SER A 368 35.91 -1.99 9.41
CA SER A 368 37.14 -1.71 10.13
C SER A 368 38.11 -2.89 9.98
N SER A 369 39.05 -2.71 9.06
CA SER A 369 40.47 -3.07 9.15
C SER A 369 40.84 -4.37 9.86
N PHE A 370 41.31 -5.36 9.11
CA PHE A 370 42.46 -6.17 9.53
C PHE A 370 43.33 -6.48 8.31
N ALA A 371 44.60 -6.09 8.44
CA ALA A 371 45.72 -6.73 7.78
C ALA A 371 45.91 -8.15 8.34
#